data_AF-A0A7V8X9K4-F1
#
_entry.id   AF-A0A7V8X9K4-F1
#
_cell.length_a   1.000
_cell.length_b   1.000
_cell.length_c   1.000
_cell.angle_alpha   90.00
_cell.angle_beta   90.00
_cell.angle_gamma   90.00
#
_symmetry.space_group_name_H-M   'P 1'
#
loop_
_entity.id
_entity.type
_entity.pdbx_description
1 polymer ?
#
loop_
_entity_poly.entity_id
_entity_poly.type
_entity_poly.pdbx_seq_one_letter_code
_entity_poly.pdbx_strand_id
1 'polypeptide(L)' 'VDELRLLIHPLVLGKGRRLFGDDAMPSEFDLVESSTTATGVIITRYVKGGEVKTGTFEE' A
#
# COMPACT_ATOMS: atom_id res chain seq x y z
N VAL A 1 -6.61 5.76 -10.95
CA VAL A 1 -6.88 5.47 -9.53
C VAL A 1 -6.28 6.62 -8.76
N ASP A 2 -7.13 7.32 -8.01
CA ASP A 2 -6.74 8.54 -7.30
C ASP A 2 -6.61 8.29 -5.79
N GLU A 3 -7.15 7.16 -5.32
CA GLU A 3 -7.10 6.70 -3.93
C GLU A 3 -6.93 5.17 -3.86
N LEU A 4 -6.13 4.69 -2.91
CA LEU A 4 -6.03 3.29 -2.52
C LEU A 4 -6.50 3.10 -1.08
N ARG A 5 -7.44 2.18 -0.86
CA ARG A 5 -7.79 1.67 0.48
C ARG A 5 -7.28 0.25 0.62
N LEU A 6 -6.25 0.08 1.44
CA LEU A 6 -5.65 -1.23 1.67
C LEU A 6 -6.07 -1.76 3.04
N LEU A 7 -6.47 -3.04 3.06
CA LEU A 7 -6.72 -3.82 4.27
C LEU A 7 -5.63 -4.88 4.35
N ILE A 8 -4.73 -4.73 5.31
CA ILE A 8 -3.59 -5.62 5.50
C ILE A 8 -3.92 -6.58 6.62
N HIS A 9 -4.13 -7.85 6.26
CA HIS A 9 -4.44 -8.92 7.20
C HIS A 9 -3.14 -9.55 7.75
N PRO A 10 -3.09 -9.91 9.05
CA PRO A 10 -1.92 -10.54 9.65
C PRO A 10 -1.83 -12.04 9.30
N LEU A 11 -1.69 -12.35 8.01
CA LEU A 11 -1.63 -13.73 7.50
C LEU A 11 -0.78 -13.82 6.22
N VAL A 12 -0.25 -15.01 5.96
CA VAL A 12 0.51 -15.32 4.73
C VAL A 12 -0.23 -16.40 3.94
N LEU A 13 -0.57 -16.11 2.68
CA LEU A 13 -1.34 -17.03 1.82
C LEU A 13 -0.48 -18.01 1.01
N GLY A 14 0.81 -17.74 0.83
CA GLY A 14 1.73 -18.56 0.02
C GLY A 14 1.57 -18.38 -1.50
N LYS A 15 0.36 -18.57 -2.05
CA LYS A 15 0.04 -18.34 -3.48
C LYS A 15 -1.30 -17.62 -3.62
N GLY A 16 -1.45 -16.76 -4.63
CA GLY A 16 -2.69 -16.04 -4.87
C GLY A 16 -2.58 -15.03 -6.01
N ARG A 17 -3.69 -14.29 -6.23
CA ARG A 17 -3.68 -13.16 -7.16
C ARG A 17 -2.94 -11.99 -6.53
N ARG A 18 -2.08 -11.34 -7.32
CA ARG A 18 -1.38 -10.12 -6.93
C ARG A 18 -2.33 -8.92 -7.02
N LEU A 19 -2.17 -7.95 -6.13
CA LEU A 19 -2.91 -6.68 -6.18
C LEU A 19 -2.55 -5.86 -7.43
N PHE A 20 -1.28 -5.94 -7.85
CA PHE A 20 -0.75 -5.30 -9.05
C PHE A 20 -0.11 -6.35 -9.96
N GLY A 21 -0.34 -6.22 -11.27
CA GLY A 21 0.30 -7.05 -12.29
C GLY A 21 1.73 -6.61 -12.60
N ASP A 22 2.40 -7.34 -13.50
CA ASP A 22 3.80 -7.08 -13.83
C ASP A 22 4.01 -5.76 -14.60
N ASP A 23 2.97 -5.23 -15.23
CA ASP A 23 3.00 -3.96 -15.98
C ASP A 23 2.64 -2.73 -15.12
N ALA A 24 2.64 -2.86 -13.79
CA ALA A 24 2.30 -1.76 -12.90
C ALA A 24 3.37 -0.66 -12.95
N MET A 25 2.96 0.54 -13.37
CA MET A 25 3.85 1.71 -13.40
C MET A 25 4.11 2.24 -11.98
N PRO A 26 5.34 2.66 -11.66
CA PRO A 26 5.64 3.34 -10.41
C PRO A 26 4.71 4.53 -10.18
N SER A 27 4.24 4.71 -8.95
CA SER A 27 3.37 5.82 -8.56
C SER A 27 3.62 6.20 -7.11
N GLU A 28 3.70 7.50 -6.83
CA GLU A 28 3.80 8.02 -5.46
C GLU A 28 2.39 8.05 -4.85
N PHE A 29 2.30 7.77 -3.55
CA PHE A 29 1.05 7.80 -2.80
C PHE A 29 1.34 8.32 -1.38
N ASP A 30 0.52 9.27 -0.92
CA ASP A 30 0.61 9.82 0.43
C ASP A 30 -0.36 9.10 1.37
N LEU A 31 0.12 8.66 2.54
CA LEU A 31 -0.74 8.11 3.59
C LEU A 31 -1.53 9.24 4.23
N VAL A 32 -2.84 9.24 4.05
CA VAL A 32 -3.73 10.28 4.61
C VAL A 32 -4.55 9.79 5.79
N GLU A 33 -4.66 8.48 5.99
CA GLU A 33 -5.29 7.88 7.17
C GLU A 33 -4.79 6.47 7.41
N SER A 34 -4.59 6.11 8.69
CA SER A 34 -4.37 4.72 9.09
C SER A 34 -5.11 4.41 10.39
N SER A 35 -5.59 3.17 10.51
CA SER A 35 -6.19 2.64 11.73
C SER A 35 -5.93 1.14 11.83
N THR A 36 -6.14 0.56 13.01
CA THR A 36 -6.02 -0.88 13.24
C THR A 36 -7.30 -1.39 13.91
N THR A 37 -7.78 -2.56 13.49
CA THR A 37 -8.92 -3.23 14.12
C THR A 37 -8.48 -4.01 15.36
N ALA A 38 -9.44 -4.35 16.23
CA ALA A 38 -9.15 -5.21 17.39
C ALA A 38 -8.58 -6.59 17.02
N THR A 39 -8.78 -7.06 15.78
CA THR A 39 -8.25 -8.33 15.26
C THR A 39 -6.88 -8.18 14.58
N GLY A 40 -6.28 -6.99 14.62
CA GLY A 40 -4.95 -6.73 14.04
C GLY A 40 -4.93 -6.47 12.53
N VAL A 41 -6.08 -6.19 11.91
CA VAL A 41 -6.11 -5.76 10.49
C VAL A 41 -5.74 -4.28 10.44
N ILE A 42 -4.78 -3.93 9.58
CA ILE A 42 -4.39 -2.54 9.34
C ILE A 42 -5.21 -2.00 8.17
N ILE A 43 -5.88 -0.88 8.37
CA ILE A 43 -6.67 -0.18 7.33
C ILE A 43 -5.97 1.13 7.02
N THR A 44 -5.61 1.34 5.76
CA THR A 44 -4.92 2.55 5.31
C THR A 44 -5.65 3.18 4.13
N ARG A 45 -5.73 4.51 4.11
CA ARG A 45 -6.12 5.29 2.93
C ARG A 45 -4.92 6.05 2.41
N TYR A 46 -4.60 5.83 1.15
CA TYR A 46 -3.59 6.56 0.41
C TYR A 46 -4.23 7.35 -0.72
N VAL A 47 -3.75 8.56 -0.96
CA VAL A 47 -4.13 9.36 -2.14
C VAL A 47 -2.94 9.47 -3.08
N LYS A 48 -3.21 9.61 -4.38
CA LYS A 48 -2.15 9.73 -5.39
C LYS A 48 -1.27 10.94 -5.08
N GLY A 49 0.02 10.70 -4.94
CA GLY A 49 1.05 11.70 -4.71
C GLY A 49 1.57 12.31 -6.03
N GLY A 50 2.72 12.96 -5.94
CA GLY A 50 3.36 13.61 -7.06
C GLY A 50 4.25 12.66 -7.88
N GLU A 51 5.34 13.20 -8.40
CA GLU A 51 6.36 12.41 -9.08
C GLU A 51 7.03 11.44 -8.11
N VAL A 52 7.30 10.23 -8.57
CA VAL A 52 7.97 9.20 -7.77
C VAL A 52 9.34 9.70 -7.32
N LYS A 53 9.47 9.99 -6.02
CA LYS A 53 10.74 10.29 -5.39
C LYS A 53 11.43 8.98 -5.02
N THR A 54 12.66 8.80 -5.49
CA THR A 54 13.51 7.70 -5.05
C THR A 54 14.51 8.23 -4.03
N GLY A 55 14.84 7.41 -3.04
CA GLY A 55 15.80 7.75 -1.99
C GLY A 55 16.67 6.54 -1.66
N THR A 56 17.79 6.80 -1.00
CA THR A 56 18.67 5.78 -0.45
C THR A 56 18.41 5.72 1.05
N PHE A 57 18.18 4.53 1.59
CA PHE A 57 18.03 4.32 3.03
C PHE A 57 19.38 3.94 3.62
N GLU A 58 19.80 4.61 4.70
CA GLU A 58 20.87 4.12 5.56
C GLU A 58 20.27 3.13 6.57
N GLU A 59 20.98 2.03 6.81
CA GLU A 59 20.55 0.91 7.66
C GLU A 59 20.64 1.23 9.16
#